data_AF-A0AAU4XE14-F1
#
_entry.id   AF-A0AAU4XE14-F1
#
_cell.length_a   1.000
_cell.length_b   1.000
_cell.length_c   1.000
_cell.angle_alpha   90.00
_cell.angle_beta   90.00
_cell.angle_gamma   90.00
#
_symmetry.space_group_name_H-M   'P 1'
#
loop_
_entity.id
_entity.type
_entity.pdbx_description
1 polymer ?
#
loop_
_entity_poly.entity_id
_entity_poly.type
_entity_poly.pdbx_seq_one_letter_code
_entity_poly.pdbx_strand_id
1 'polypeptide(L)'
;MTQSSPPPSGPPVDNPYADQNPYAGQPDQPTAPQQDADAAGFPQQGAPQGAPQPGFPMAPVAPAAPVRDKLGLGLAAAVGAALVAAGVYGVVIGLTKHEIGWAAVGVGFLIGLVAGRVGGRNPILPIASVILSVASVYLGQLVGEAMLGAKEVGVGFNEIFFNHFGVVQEAWKAEADPLTFLFFAIAAYAAFSGAKKAGQ
;
A
#
# COMPACT_ATOMS: atom_id res chain seq x y z
N MET A 1 -55.59 5.54 -15.56
CA MET A 1 -55.03 4.71 -14.47
C MET A 1 -54.96 3.29 -14.99
N THR A 2 -53.76 2.77 -15.27
CA THR A 2 -53.56 1.37 -15.67
C THR A 2 -52.70 0.72 -14.59
N GLN A 3 -53.34 -0.10 -13.76
CA GLN A 3 -52.73 -0.87 -12.68
C GLN A 3 -52.23 -2.19 -13.29
N SER A 4 -50.93 -2.48 -13.18
CA SER A 4 -50.32 -3.74 -13.63
C SER A 4 -50.14 -4.66 -12.42
N SER A 5 -50.68 -5.88 -12.50
CA SER A 5 -50.62 -6.90 -11.44
C SER A 5 -49.22 -7.52 -11.27
N PRO A 6 -48.84 -7.98 -10.06
CA PRO A 6 -47.57 -8.69 -9.82
C PRO A 6 -47.58 -10.17 -10.29
N PRO A 7 -46.42 -10.74 -10.68
CA PRO A 7 -46.30 -12.12 -11.16
C PRO A 7 -46.31 -13.17 -10.02
N PRO A 8 -46.62 -14.46 -10.32
CA PRO A 8 -46.81 -15.51 -9.32
C PRO A 8 -45.50 -16.04 -8.72
N SER A 9 -45.54 -16.41 -7.45
CA SER A 9 -44.47 -17.06 -6.67
C SER A 9 -44.26 -18.52 -7.10
N GLY A 10 -43.01 -18.90 -7.36
CA GLY A 10 -42.58 -20.27 -7.67
C GLY A 10 -42.57 -21.22 -6.46
N PRO A 11 -42.36 -22.54 -6.67
CA PRO A 11 -42.57 -23.56 -5.65
C PRO A 11 -41.48 -23.60 -4.56
N PRO A 12 -41.79 -24.15 -3.37
CA PRO A 12 -40.84 -24.25 -2.26
C PRO A 12 -39.70 -25.23 -2.59
N VAL A 13 -38.46 -24.84 -2.29
CA VAL A 13 -37.28 -25.70 -2.33
C VAL A 13 -37.10 -26.39 -0.97
N ASP A 14 -37.20 -27.72 -0.96
CA ASP A 14 -36.92 -28.58 0.20
C ASP A 14 -35.44 -28.47 0.60
N ASN A 15 -35.18 -28.11 1.87
CA ASN A 15 -33.82 -28.06 2.42
C ASN A 15 -33.57 -29.30 3.31
N PRO A 16 -32.76 -30.28 2.86
CA PRO A 16 -32.66 -31.61 3.47
C PRO A 16 -31.74 -31.69 4.71
N TYR A 17 -31.51 -30.58 5.42
CA TYR A 17 -30.65 -30.52 6.61
C TYR A 17 -31.38 -30.12 7.90
N ALA A 18 -32.72 -30.16 7.90
CA ALA A 18 -33.53 -29.75 9.07
C ALA A 18 -33.44 -30.73 10.28
N ASP A 19 -32.97 -31.96 10.10
CA ASP A 19 -33.13 -33.04 11.09
C ASP A 19 -31.92 -33.31 12.00
N GLN A 20 -30.92 -32.41 12.09
CA GLN A 20 -29.74 -32.64 12.95
C GLN A 20 -29.60 -31.62 14.09
N ASN A 21 -30.65 -31.39 14.86
CA ASN A 21 -30.54 -30.57 16.09
C ASN A 21 -30.48 -31.46 17.35
N PRO A 22 -29.31 -31.71 17.95
CA PRO A 22 -29.09 -32.71 19.00
C PRO A 22 -29.53 -32.30 20.43
N TYR A 23 -30.51 -31.39 20.57
CA TYR A 23 -31.00 -30.91 21.87
C TYR A 23 -32.48 -31.22 22.15
N ALA A 24 -33.08 -32.15 21.42
CA ALA A 24 -34.44 -32.61 21.66
C ALA A 24 -34.52 -33.53 22.91
N GLY A 25 -34.46 -32.96 24.11
CA GLY A 25 -34.68 -33.73 25.33
C GLY A 25 -34.35 -33.03 26.65
N GLN A 26 -35.09 -31.98 27.02
CA GLN A 26 -35.13 -31.56 28.43
C GLN A 26 -36.44 -30.79 28.75
N PRO A 27 -37.17 -31.15 29.83
CA PRO A 27 -38.46 -30.53 30.15
C PRO A 27 -38.34 -29.24 31.00
N ASP A 28 -39.23 -28.29 30.67
CA ASP A 28 -39.78 -27.15 31.42
C ASP A 28 -38.84 -26.12 32.10
N GLN A 29 -38.51 -25.04 31.40
CA GLN A 29 -38.23 -23.72 32.01
C GLN A 29 -38.77 -22.52 31.17
N PRO A 30 -39.12 -21.38 31.81
CA PRO A 30 -39.95 -20.32 31.23
C PRO A 30 -39.25 -19.52 30.11
N THR A 31 -40.02 -19.15 29.09
CA THR A 31 -39.60 -18.46 27.87
C THR A 31 -39.05 -17.05 28.12
N ALA A 32 -37.74 -16.87 27.92
CA ALA A 32 -37.11 -15.57 27.70
C ALA A 32 -37.07 -15.25 26.18
N PRO A 33 -37.16 -13.97 25.75
CA PRO A 33 -37.14 -13.62 24.34
C PRO A 33 -35.80 -13.96 23.69
N GLN A 34 -35.86 -14.72 22.59
CA GLN A 34 -34.76 -15.13 21.72
C GLN A 34 -33.94 -13.93 21.24
N GLN A 35 -32.66 -13.92 21.61
CA GLN A 35 -31.62 -13.06 21.03
C GLN A 35 -30.70 -14.00 20.26
N ASP A 36 -30.85 -14.05 18.94
CA ASP A 36 -29.99 -14.85 18.07
C ASP A 36 -28.61 -14.17 17.96
N ALA A 37 -27.61 -14.78 18.59
CA ALA A 37 -26.22 -14.77 18.17
C ALA A 37 -26.07 -15.86 17.10
N ASP A 38 -25.40 -15.66 15.96
CA ASP A 38 -23.96 -15.88 15.78
C ASP A 38 -23.59 -15.56 14.31
N ALA A 39 -22.54 -14.76 14.05
CA ALA A 39 -21.17 -15.18 13.72
C ALA A 39 -20.86 -15.44 12.21
N ALA A 40 -20.02 -14.53 11.68
CA ALA A 40 -18.96 -14.70 10.66
C ALA A 40 -19.28 -15.23 9.24
N GLY A 41 -19.15 -14.34 8.23
CA GLY A 41 -18.80 -14.73 6.85
C GLY A 41 -19.09 -13.70 5.74
N PHE A 42 -18.04 -13.00 5.26
CA PHE A 42 -17.90 -12.37 3.91
C PHE A 42 -18.64 -11.02 3.63
N PRO A 43 -18.16 -10.21 2.65
CA PRO A 43 -18.13 -8.74 2.75
C PRO A 43 -19.49 -8.08 2.50
N GLN A 44 -19.78 -7.06 3.32
CA GLN A 44 -20.99 -6.24 3.19
C GLN A 44 -20.90 -5.38 1.93
N GLN A 45 -21.31 -5.97 0.81
CA GLN A 45 -21.45 -5.34 -0.50
C GLN A 45 -22.73 -4.50 -0.47
N GLY A 46 -22.57 -3.18 -0.54
CA GLY A 46 -23.60 -2.18 -0.87
C GLY A 46 -24.95 -2.32 -0.16
N ALA A 47 -25.15 -1.62 0.95
CA ALA A 47 -26.49 -1.45 1.51
C ALA A 47 -27.39 -0.76 0.45
N PRO A 48 -28.51 -1.39 0.04
CA PRO A 48 -29.48 -0.72 -0.82
C PRO A 48 -30.07 0.46 -0.04
N GLN A 49 -30.08 1.63 -0.68
CA GLN A 49 -30.75 2.84 -0.19
C GLN A 49 -32.22 2.49 0.09
N GLY A 50 -32.49 2.14 1.35
CA GLY A 50 -33.83 1.80 1.83
C GLY A 50 -34.70 3.04 1.78
N ALA A 51 -35.87 2.92 1.16
CA ALA A 51 -36.92 3.92 1.21
C ALA A 51 -37.21 4.31 2.67
N PRO A 52 -37.52 5.58 2.96
CA PRO A 52 -37.70 6.03 4.33
C PRO A 52 -38.85 5.26 4.99
N GLN A 53 -38.53 4.42 5.99
CA GLN A 53 -39.53 3.80 6.85
C GLN A 53 -40.06 4.88 7.81
N PRO A 54 -41.37 5.21 7.76
CA PRO A 54 -41.96 6.17 8.69
C PRO A 54 -41.96 5.59 10.10
N GLY A 55 -41.30 6.26 11.05
CA GLY A 55 -41.48 5.98 12.48
C GLY A 55 -40.22 5.72 13.31
N PHE A 56 -39.04 5.58 12.70
CA PHE A 56 -37.79 5.46 13.47
C PHE A 56 -37.06 6.81 13.53
N PRO A 57 -36.71 7.33 14.71
CA PRO A 57 -35.88 8.52 14.81
C PRO A 57 -34.51 8.22 14.19
N MET A 58 -34.20 8.88 13.07
CA MET A 58 -32.86 8.85 12.50
C MET A 58 -31.90 9.47 13.52
N ALA A 59 -30.99 8.65 14.05
CA ALA A 59 -29.85 9.17 14.79
C ALA A 59 -29.09 10.14 13.88
N PRO A 60 -28.69 11.34 14.37
CA PRO A 60 -27.88 12.25 13.58
C PRO A 60 -26.61 11.54 13.11
N VAL A 61 -26.37 11.54 11.80
CA VAL A 61 -25.10 11.05 11.24
C VAL A 61 -24.00 11.91 11.85
N ALA A 62 -23.08 11.29 12.59
CA ALA A 62 -21.94 12.00 13.15
C ALA A 62 -21.15 12.67 12.01
N PRO A 63 -20.77 13.94 12.14
CA PRO A 63 -19.97 14.61 11.12
C PRO A 63 -18.66 13.85 10.92
N ALA A 64 -18.27 13.66 9.66
CA ALA A 64 -17.00 13.02 9.32
C ALA A 64 -15.85 13.72 10.06
N ALA A 65 -14.99 12.94 10.71
CA ALA A 65 -13.86 13.48 11.46
C ALA A 65 -13.00 14.40 10.54
N PRO A 66 -12.49 15.54 11.05
CA PRO A 66 -11.67 16.43 10.26
C PRO A 66 -10.43 15.70 9.72
N VAL A 67 -10.26 15.70 8.40
CA VAL A 67 -9.05 15.18 7.76
C VAL A 67 -7.92 16.14 8.13
N ARG A 68 -7.08 15.76 9.09
CA ARG A 68 -5.85 16.50 9.38
C ARG A 68 -4.88 16.24 8.23
N ASP A 69 -4.53 17.28 7.48
CA ASP A 69 -3.56 17.16 6.40
C ASP A 69 -2.15 16.98 6.97
N LYS A 70 -1.58 15.80 6.74
CA LYS A 70 -0.20 15.44 7.14
C LYS A 70 0.73 15.34 5.94
N LEU A 71 0.36 15.93 4.80
CA LEU A 71 1.14 15.90 3.57
C LEU A 71 2.61 16.26 3.79
N GLY A 72 2.88 17.41 4.41
CA GLY A 72 4.24 17.90 4.62
C GLY A 72 5.11 16.93 5.44
N LEU A 73 4.54 16.38 6.52
CA LEU A 73 5.23 15.41 7.37
C LEU A 73 5.46 14.08 6.63
N GLY A 74 4.47 13.59 5.89
CA GLY A 74 4.59 12.39 5.07
C GLY A 74 5.65 12.51 3.99
N LEU A 75 5.69 13.66 3.31
CA LEU A 75 6.69 13.94 2.28
C LEU A 75 8.10 14.05 2.89
N ALA A 76 8.26 14.77 4.01
CA ALA A 76 9.55 14.87 4.68
C ALA A 76 10.07 13.50 5.13
N ALA A 77 9.20 12.66 5.68
CA ALA A 77 9.56 11.29 6.07
C ALA A 77 9.94 10.43 4.86
N ALA A 78 9.23 10.56 3.74
CA ALA A 78 9.54 9.86 2.50
C ALA A 78 10.90 10.28 1.92
N VAL A 79 11.22 11.58 1.93
CA VAL A 79 12.53 12.09 1.50
C VAL A 79 13.63 11.55 2.40
N GLY A 80 13.44 11.57 3.73
CA GLY A 80 14.40 11.00 4.67
C GLY A 80 14.65 9.51 4.42
N ALA A 81 13.58 8.73 4.22
CA ALA A 81 13.68 7.31 3.89
C ALA A 81 14.40 7.10 2.55
N ALA A 82 14.13 7.92 1.53
CA ALA A 82 14.75 7.83 0.21
C ALA A 82 16.27 8.08 0.28
N LEU A 83 16.72 9.08 1.05
CA LEU A 83 18.14 9.38 1.22
C LEU A 83 18.88 8.26 1.97
N VAL A 84 18.28 7.76 3.05
CA VAL A 84 18.86 6.63 3.81
C VAL A 84 18.93 5.37 2.94
N ALA A 85 17.86 5.05 2.23
CA ALA A 85 17.81 3.89 1.34
C ALA A 85 18.83 4.00 0.20
N ALA A 86 18.98 5.19 -0.41
CA ALA A 86 19.98 5.43 -1.45
C ALA A 86 21.41 5.23 -0.91
N GLY A 87 21.72 5.78 0.26
CA GLY A 87 23.02 5.61 0.89
C GLY A 87 23.34 4.15 1.23
N VAL A 88 22.39 3.43 1.84
CA VAL A 88 22.55 2.00 2.14
C VAL A 88 22.72 1.17 0.86
N TYR A 89 21.88 1.42 -0.15
CA TYR A 89 21.95 0.70 -1.42
C TYR A 89 23.28 0.94 -2.15
N GLY A 90 23.75 2.19 -2.22
CA GLY A 90 25.02 2.53 -2.85
C GLY A 90 26.23 1.96 -2.12
N VAL A 91 26.21 1.95 -0.79
CA VAL A 91 27.26 1.27 0.01
C VAL A 91 27.27 -0.23 -0.27
N VAL A 92 26.10 -0.87 -0.38
CA VAL A 92 26.02 -2.29 -0.74
C VAL A 92 26.66 -2.52 -2.11
N ILE A 93 26.29 -1.77 -3.15
CA ILE A 93 26.89 -1.88 -4.49
C ILE A 93 28.40 -1.69 -4.42
N GLY A 94 28.87 -0.61 -3.77
CA GLY A 94 30.29 -0.27 -3.68
C GLY A 94 31.13 -1.30 -2.90
N LEU A 95 30.50 -2.16 -2.11
CA LEU A 95 31.16 -3.24 -1.36
C LEU A 95 31.07 -4.60 -2.06
N THR A 96 29.94 -4.91 -2.72
CA THR A 96 29.70 -6.23 -3.34
C THR A 96 30.11 -6.29 -4.80
N LYS A 97 30.33 -5.15 -5.46
CA LYS A 97 30.49 -5.03 -6.93
C LYS A 97 29.32 -5.62 -7.74
N HIS A 98 28.18 -5.86 -7.09
CA HIS A 98 27.03 -6.48 -7.72
C HIS A 98 25.79 -5.69 -7.36
N GLU A 99 25.04 -5.34 -8.40
CA GLU A 99 23.70 -4.82 -8.24
C GLU A 99 22.75 -5.93 -7.79
N ILE A 100 21.90 -5.59 -6.82
CA ILE A 100 20.94 -6.52 -6.27
C ILE A 100 19.56 -6.05 -6.72
N GLY A 101 19.08 -6.57 -7.87
CA GLY A 101 17.81 -6.15 -8.46
C GLY A 101 16.59 -6.27 -7.53
N TRP A 102 16.59 -7.25 -6.60
CA TRP A 102 15.50 -7.36 -5.61
C TRP A 102 15.47 -6.20 -4.61
N ALA A 103 16.59 -5.50 -4.41
CA ALA A 103 16.67 -4.36 -3.48
C ALA A 103 15.73 -3.22 -3.91
N ALA A 104 15.52 -3.03 -5.22
CA ALA A 104 14.63 -2.01 -5.77
C ALA A 104 13.18 -2.14 -5.24
N VAL A 105 12.69 -3.37 -5.07
CA VAL A 105 11.36 -3.63 -4.47
C VAL A 105 11.33 -3.14 -3.03
N GLY A 106 12.37 -3.47 -2.25
CA GLY A 106 12.49 -3.11 -0.84
C GLY A 106 12.61 -1.60 -0.64
N VAL A 107 13.47 -0.94 -1.42
CA VAL A 107 13.65 0.52 -1.41
C VAL A 107 12.35 1.23 -1.76
N GLY A 108 11.71 0.85 -2.87
CA GLY A 108 10.43 1.44 -3.28
C GLY A 108 9.36 1.25 -2.22
N PHE A 109 9.17 0.01 -1.75
CA PHE A 109 8.19 -0.29 -0.72
C PHE A 109 8.43 0.48 0.58
N LEU A 110 9.67 0.58 1.07
CA LEU A 110 10.01 1.30 2.29
C LEU A 110 9.63 2.79 2.17
N ILE A 111 10.02 3.45 1.08
CA ILE A 111 9.72 4.86 0.84
C ILE A 111 8.20 5.09 0.81
N GLY A 112 7.48 4.23 0.08
CA GLY A 112 6.02 4.27 0.03
C GLY A 112 5.37 4.05 1.40
N LEU A 113 5.79 3.01 2.11
CA LEU A 113 5.29 2.65 3.45
C LEU A 113 5.44 3.81 4.42
N VAL A 114 6.62 4.44 4.46
CA VAL A 114 6.88 5.59 5.34
C VAL A 114 6.01 6.78 4.96
N ALA A 115 5.92 7.09 3.66
CA ALA A 115 5.07 8.19 3.18
C ALA A 115 3.61 8.02 3.60
N GLY A 116 3.04 6.83 3.36
CA GLY A 116 1.64 6.54 3.69
C GLY A 116 1.39 6.47 5.20
N ARG A 117 2.27 5.81 5.98
CA ARG A 117 2.10 5.71 7.44
C ARG A 117 2.17 7.06 8.15
N VAL A 118 3.04 7.94 7.69
CA VAL A 118 3.25 9.24 8.33
C VAL A 118 2.25 10.29 7.80
N GLY A 119 2.03 10.31 6.49
CA GLY A 119 1.22 11.33 5.83
C GLY A 119 -0.26 11.00 5.68
N GLY A 120 -0.68 9.77 5.94
CA GLY A 120 -2.09 9.35 5.91
C GLY A 120 -2.72 9.37 4.52
N ARG A 121 -4.05 9.53 4.48
CA ARG A 121 -4.85 9.40 3.26
C ARG A 121 -4.80 10.64 2.38
N ASN A 122 -3.65 10.90 1.75
CA ASN A 122 -3.46 11.98 0.78
C ASN A 122 -3.05 11.42 -0.60
N PRO A 123 -3.76 11.79 -1.70
CA PRO A 123 -3.49 11.25 -3.04
C PRO A 123 -2.14 11.67 -3.63
N ILE A 124 -1.51 12.73 -3.13
CA ILE A 124 -0.19 13.20 -3.58
C ILE A 124 0.91 12.27 -3.10
N LEU A 125 0.78 11.67 -1.91
CA LEU A 125 1.85 10.87 -1.30
C LEU A 125 2.24 9.65 -2.13
N PRO A 126 1.32 8.82 -2.65
CA PRO A 126 1.70 7.72 -3.54
C PRO A 126 2.43 8.16 -4.81
N ILE A 127 2.06 9.31 -5.38
CA ILE A 127 2.69 9.86 -6.59
C ILE A 127 4.09 10.39 -6.26
N ALA A 128 4.22 11.13 -5.16
CA ALA A 128 5.53 11.60 -4.69
C ALA A 128 6.47 10.44 -4.38
N SER A 129 5.97 9.36 -3.77
CA SER A 129 6.74 8.15 -3.47
C SER A 129 7.28 7.45 -4.73
N VAL A 130 6.57 7.49 -5.86
CA VAL A 130 7.06 6.97 -7.15
C VAL A 130 8.31 7.73 -7.60
N ILE A 131 8.25 9.06 -7.58
CA ILE A 131 9.37 9.90 -8.02
C ILE A 131 10.56 9.71 -7.07
N LEU A 132 10.29 9.72 -5.76
CA LEU A 132 11.33 9.55 -4.74
C LEU A 132 11.96 8.16 -4.78
N SER A 133 11.21 7.09 -5.09
CA SER A 133 11.79 5.75 -5.17
C SER A 133 12.70 5.60 -6.38
N VAL A 134 12.30 6.07 -7.56
CA VAL A 134 13.16 6.06 -8.75
C VAL A 134 14.41 6.90 -8.50
N ALA A 135 14.26 8.10 -7.96
CA ALA A 135 15.39 8.96 -7.62
C ALA A 135 16.31 8.32 -6.56
N SER A 136 15.77 7.62 -5.57
CA SER A 136 16.53 6.94 -4.52
C SER A 136 17.37 5.79 -5.08
N VAL A 137 16.76 4.91 -5.90
CA VAL A 137 17.49 3.77 -6.49
C VAL A 137 18.59 4.28 -7.41
N TYR A 138 18.27 5.24 -8.28
CA TYR A 138 19.24 5.86 -9.18
C TYR A 138 20.39 6.53 -8.41
N LEU A 139 20.09 7.32 -7.37
CA LEU A 139 21.11 7.93 -6.51
C LEU A 139 21.98 6.88 -5.82
N GLY A 140 21.40 5.77 -5.36
CA GLY A 140 22.16 4.67 -4.79
C GLY A 140 23.14 4.04 -5.79
N GLN A 141 22.72 3.84 -7.04
CA GLN A 141 23.63 3.37 -8.09
C GLN A 141 24.80 4.34 -8.32
N LEU A 142 24.53 5.65 -8.43
CA LEU A 142 25.57 6.66 -8.58
C LEU A 142 26.56 6.68 -7.39
N VAL A 143 26.07 6.49 -6.17
CA VAL A 143 26.93 6.37 -4.98
C VAL A 143 27.80 5.11 -5.08
N GLY A 144 27.23 3.99 -5.51
CA GLY A 144 27.96 2.74 -5.76
C GLY A 144 29.09 2.92 -6.79
N GLU A 145 28.76 3.49 -7.94
CA GLU A 145 29.71 3.81 -9.01
C GLU A 145 30.85 4.70 -8.54
N ALA A 146 30.53 5.78 -7.81
CA ALA A 146 31.57 6.65 -7.28
C ALA A 146 32.47 5.96 -6.24
N MET A 147 31.92 5.05 -5.43
CA MET A 147 32.72 4.25 -4.49
C MET A 147 33.62 3.24 -5.21
N LEU A 148 33.15 2.63 -6.30
CA LEU A 148 33.95 1.73 -7.12
C LEU A 148 35.06 2.50 -7.84
N GLY A 149 34.73 3.58 -8.55
CA GLY A 149 35.72 4.43 -9.23
C GLY A 149 36.76 5.01 -8.27
N ALA A 150 36.35 5.46 -7.08
CA ALA A 150 37.27 5.96 -6.06
C ALA A 150 38.31 4.90 -5.64
N LYS A 151 37.89 3.64 -5.50
CA LYS A 151 38.79 2.52 -5.18
C LYS A 151 39.73 2.18 -6.34
N GLU A 152 39.26 2.28 -7.58
CA GLU A 152 40.06 1.96 -8.77
C GLU A 152 41.18 2.97 -9.01
N VAL A 153 40.89 4.26 -8.86
CA VAL A 153 41.89 5.33 -9.09
C VAL A 153 42.65 5.76 -7.83
N GLY A 154 42.27 5.24 -6.66
CA GLY A 154 42.96 5.50 -5.40
C GLY A 154 42.71 6.90 -4.81
N VAL A 155 41.54 7.50 -5.08
CA VAL A 155 41.15 8.81 -4.54
C VAL A 155 39.94 8.69 -3.60
N GLY A 156 39.56 9.78 -2.93
CA GLY A 156 38.40 9.77 -2.04
C GLY A 156 37.07 9.76 -2.80
N PHE A 157 36.03 9.16 -2.21
CA PHE A 157 34.65 9.18 -2.75
C PHE A 157 34.19 10.60 -3.11
N ASN A 158 34.45 11.59 -2.25
CA ASN A 158 34.02 12.96 -2.47
C ASN A 158 34.63 13.57 -3.74
N GLU A 159 35.88 13.22 -4.06
CA GLU A 159 36.55 13.66 -5.28
C GLU A 159 35.81 13.14 -6.51
N ILE A 160 35.51 11.84 -6.52
CA ILE A 160 34.80 11.21 -7.63
C ILE A 160 33.35 11.72 -7.74
N PHE A 161 32.61 11.70 -6.62
CA PHE A 161 31.18 12.00 -6.64
C PHE A 161 30.87 13.48 -6.89
N PHE A 162 31.65 14.41 -6.34
CA PHE A 162 31.36 15.84 -6.44
C PHE A 162 32.21 16.56 -7.51
N ASN A 163 33.48 16.18 -7.71
CA ASN A 163 34.35 16.86 -8.67
C ASN A 163 34.39 16.15 -10.03
N HIS A 164 34.09 14.85 -10.07
CA HIS A 164 34.10 14.04 -11.29
C HIS A 164 32.76 13.32 -11.54
N PHE A 165 31.65 13.95 -11.16
CA PHE A 165 30.30 13.38 -11.33
C PHE A 165 29.99 12.98 -12.77
N GLY A 166 30.56 13.67 -13.77
CA GLY A 166 30.44 13.29 -15.18
C GLY A 166 30.94 11.88 -15.48
N VAL A 167 32.05 11.46 -14.85
CA VAL A 167 32.62 10.11 -15.00
C VAL A 167 31.70 9.08 -14.34
N VAL A 168 31.17 9.38 -13.15
CA VAL A 168 30.19 8.53 -12.46
C VAL A 168 28.94 8.33 -13.34
N GLN A 169 28.48 9.40 -13.97
CA GLN A 169 27.34 9.38 -14.87
C GLN A 169 27.59 8.56 -16.14
N GLU A 170 28.82 8.61 -16.68
CA GLU A 170 29.23 7.81 -17.83
C GLU A 170 29.36 6.32 -17.48
N ALA A 171 29.96 6.00 -16.32
CA ALA A 171 30.05 4.63 -15.81
C ALA A 171 28.66 4.01 -15.62
N TRP A 172 27.76 4.72 -14.93
CA TRP A 172 26.37 4.28 -14.77
C TRP A 172 25.68 4.04 -16.12
N LYS A 173 25.88 4.92 -17.11
CA LYS A 173 25.28 4.73 -18.46
C LYS A 173 25.86 3.52 -19.18
N ALA A 174 27.14 3.20 -18.97
CA ALA A 174 27.80 2.06 -19.59
C ALA A 174 27.31 0.74 -18.98
N GLU A 175 26.97 0.73 -17.69
CA GLU A 175 26.46 -0.44 -16.99
C GLU A 175 24.93 -0.59 -17.07
N ALA A 176 24.20 0.51 -17.23
CA ALA A 176 22.75 0.51 -17.29
C ALA A 176 22.22 -0.34 -18.46
N ASP A 177 21.50 -1.39 -18.12
CA ASP A 177 20.86 -2.31 -19.04
C ASP A 177 19.32 -2.15 -19.01
N PRO A 178 18.56 -2.82 -19.90
CA PRO A 178 17.10 -2.77 -19.85
C PRO A 178 16.49 -3.22 -18.51
N LEU A 179 17.15 -4.12 -17.77
CA LEU A 179 16.69 -4.58 -16.46
C LEU A 179 16.76 -3.47 -15.41
N THR A 180 17.74 -2.57 -15.50
CA THR A 180 17.84 -1.38 -14.64
C THR A 180 16.56 -0.57 -14.67
N PHE A 181 16.05 -0.30 -15.88
CA PHE A 181 14.80 0.44 -16.06
C PHE A 181 13.56 -0.35 -15.61
N LEU A 182 13.58 -1.68 -15.77
CA LEU A 182 12.55 -2.55 -15.20
C LEU A 182 12.53 -2.45 -13.67
N PHE A 183 13.70 -2.44 -13.01
CA PHE A 183 13.78 -2.27 -11.56
C PHE A 183 13.34 -0.88 -11.09
N PHE A 184 13.57 0.18 -11.87
CA PHE A 184 12.96 1.48 -11.60
C PHE A 184 11.44 1.43 -11.65
N ALA A 185 10.86 0.76 -12.65
CA ALA A 185 9.41 0.59 -12.74
C ALA A 185 8.85 -0.23 -11.57
N ILE A 186 9.55 -1.29 -11.16
CA ILE A 186 9.19 -2.11 -10.00
C ILE A 186 9.27 -1.29 -8.70
N ALA A 187 10.32 -0.50 -8.51
CA ALA A 187 10.46 0.39 -7.35
C ALA A 187 9.34 1.44 -7.31
N ALA A 188 8.99 2.03 -8.46
CA ALA A 188 7.86 2.93 -8.59
C ALA A 188 6.54 2.26 -8.18
N TYR A 189 6.24 1.08 -8.73
CA TYR A 189 5.03 0.33 -8.42
C TYR A 189 4.95 -0.08 -6.93
N ALA A 190 6.06 -0.56 -6.37
CA ALA A 190 6.15 -0.93 -4.96
C ALA A 190 5.94 0.27 -4.05
N ALA A 191 6.50 1.43 -4.40
CA ALA A 191 6.33 2.67 -3.65
C ALA A 191 4.89 3.18 -3.68
N PHE A 192 4.27 3.22 -4.86
CA PHE A 192 2.87 3.60 -5.00
C PHE A 192 1.95 2.69 -4.18
N SER A 193 2.15 1.37 -4.32
CA SER A 193 1.36 0.36 -3.62
C SER A 193 1.55 0.42 -2.11
N GLY A 194 2.80 0.60 -1.65
CA GLY A 194 3.15 0.77 -0.25
C GLY A 194 2.49 2.00 0.36
N ALA A 195 2.59 3.15 -0.30
CA ALA A 195 1.98 4.40 0.16
C ALA A 195 0.46 4.32 0.23
N LYS A 196 -0.19 3.80 -0.82
CA LYS A 196 -1.65 3.68 -0.86
C LYS A 196 -2.19 2.76 0.22
N LYS A 197 -1.56 1.60 0.46
CA LYS A 197 -1.98 0.65 1.51
C LYS A 197 -1.68 1.17 2.92
N ALA A 198 -0.59 1.93 3.09
CA ALA A 198 -0.17 2.41 4.39
C ALA A 198 -0.92 3.65 4.88
N GLY A 199 -1.48 4.45 3.97
CA GLY A 199 -2.28 5.63 4.28
C GLY A 199 -3.79 5.37 4.39
N GLN A 200 -4.23 4.11 4.27
CA GLN A 200 -5.61 3.66 4.49
C GLN A 200 -5.83 3.28 5.95
#